data_AF-A0A0F9GDB9-F1
#
_entry.id   AF-A0A0F9GDB9-F1
#
_cell.length_a   1.000
_cell.length_b   1.000
_cell.length_c   1.000
_cell.angle_alpha   90.00
_cell.angle_beta   90.00
_cell.angle_gamma   90.00
#
_symmetry.space_group_name_H-M   'P 1'
#
loop_
_entity.id
_entity.type
_entity.pdbx_description
1 polymer ?
#
loop_
_entity_poly.entity_id
_entity_poly.type
_entity_poly.pdbx_seq_one_letter_code
_entity_poly.pdbx_strand_id
1 'polypeptide(L)'
;MTSTLTIHPDEKAYALVELDLQSPSMKGFHRYQIILVDRDDELAEYRWDLGLTENFEAKQFRIPSLWLHTVGELQDMADDLRDTTAQPNELLPAPDGDDMLQRALDLDQAVRDYRKGKRNY
;
A
#
# COMPACT_ATOMS: atom_id res chain seq x y z
N MET A 1 -5.09 24.33 4.03
CA MET A 1 -4.32 23.15 4.45
C MET A 1 -2.95 23.65 4.88
N THR A 2 -2.66 23.54 6.17
CA THR A 2 -1.40 24.01 6.76
C THR A 2 -0.41 22.86 6.68
N SER A 3 0.41 22.82 5.63
CA SER A 3 1.52 21.85 5.54
C SER A 3 2.56 22.25 6.59
N THR A 4 2.56 21.55 7.71
CA THR A 4 3.66 21.66 8.67
C THR A 4 4.89 21.01 8.03
N LEU A 5 6.09 21.58 8.18
CA LEU A 5 7.28 21.13 7.45
C LEU A 5 7.99 19.93 8.10
N THR A 6 7.53 19.50 9.27
CA THR A 6 8.18 18.47 10.08
C THR A 6 7.16 17.46 10.60
N ILE A 7 7.49 16.18 10.45
CA ILE A 7 6.72 15.03 10.94
C ILE A 7 7.67 14.07 11.65
N HIS A 8 7.24 13.54 12.78
CA HIS A 8 8.01 12.64 13.63
C HIS A 8 7.68 11.18 13.28
N PRO A 9 8.67 10.28 13.21
CA PRO A 9 8.44 8.86 12.90
C PRO A 9 7.44 8.17 13.84
N ASP A 10 7.39 8.60 15.11
CA ASP A 10 6.50 8.01 16.11
C ASP A 10 5.05 8.55 16.08
N GLU A 11 4.74 9.54 15.24
CA GLU A 11 3.36 10.02 15.09
C GLU A 11 2.46 8.91 14.56
N LYS A 12 1.23 8.80 15.09
CA LYS A 12 0.23 7.89 14.51
C LYS A 12 -0.28 8.47 13.20
N ALA A 13 -0.43 7.59 12.22
CA ALA A 13 -0.85 7.97 10.87
C ALA A 13 -2.17 7.30 10.49
N TYR A 14 -2.97 8.01 9.71
CA TYR A 14 -4.21 7.51 9.14
C TYR A 14 -3.96 6.63 7.92
N ALA A 15 -3.08 7.08 7.01
CA ALA A 15 -2.71 6.35 5.81
C ALA A 15 -1.44 6.93 5.18
N LEU A 16 -0.71 6.06 4.46
CA LEU A 16 0.36 6.42 3.52
C LEU A 16 -0.09 6.10 2.09
N VAL A 17 0.22 6.97 1.15
CA VAL A 17 -0.05 6.79 -0.28
C VAL A 17 1.18 7.13 -1.08
N GLU A 18 1.55 6.27 -2.02
CA GLU A 18 2.55 6.59 -3.04
C GLU A 18 1.88 6.68 -4.42
N LEU A 19 1.98 7.85 -5.05
CA LEU A 19 1.39 8.09 -6.36
C LEU A 19 2.26 8.98 -7.26
N ASP A 20 2.05 8.88 -8.56
CA ASP A 20 2.68 9.75 -9.54
C ASP A 20 1.90 11.04 -9.71
N LEU A 21 2.58 12.17 -9.56
CA LEU A 21 2.02 13.48 -9.80
C LEU A 21 2.94 14.30 -10.69
N GLN A 22 2.35 15.21 -11.45
CA GLN A 22 3.10 16.20 -12.20
C GLN A 22 3.94 17.04 -11.22
N SER A 23 5.25 17.12 -11.45
CA SER A 23 6.12 17.96 -10.62
C SER A 23 5.69 19.43 -10.68
N PRO A 24 5.86 20.21 -9.59
CA PRO A 24 5.50 21.64 -9.58
C PRO A 24 6.19 22.46 -10.67
N SER A 25 7.36 22.00 -11.14
CA SER A 25 8.12 22.65 -12.21
C SER A 25 7.63 22.29 -13.62
N MET A 26 6.61 21.42 -13.74
CA MET A 26 6.07 20.91 -15.01
C MET A 26 7.08 20.15 -15.87
N LYS A 27 8.22 19.71 -15.31
CA LYS A 27 9.32 19.06 -16.05
C LYS A 27 9.18 17.53 -16.17
N GLY A 28 8.08 16.97 -15.68
CA GLY A 28 7.85 15.52 -15.67
C GLY A 28 7.07 15.07 -14.46
N PHE A 29 6.74 13.78 -14.43
CA PHE A 29 6.06 13.12 -13.33
C PHE A 29 7.06 12.64 -12.27
N HIS A 30 6.72 12.86 -11.02
CA HIS A 30 7.48 12.43 -9.86
C HIS A 30 6.61 11.52 -9.00
N ARG A 31 7.26 10.56 -8.31
CA ARG A 31 6.64 9.75 -7.28
C ARG A 31 6.62 10.54 -5.98
N TYR A 32 5.43 10.73 -5.42
CA TYR A 32 5.25 11.35 -4.12
C TYR A 32 4.82 10.34 -3.09
N GLN A 33 5.46 10.35 -1.93
CA GLN A 33 4.97 9.69 -0.72
C GLN A 33 4.19 10.71 0.11
N ILE A 34 2.91 10.43 0.32
CA ILE A 34 1.99 11.29 1.03
C ILE A 34 1.50 10.56 2.28
N ILE A 35 1.67 11.19 3.44
CA ILE A 35 1.22 10.65 4.73
C ILE A 35 0.17 11.58 5.33
N LEU A 36 -0.87 10.98 5.91
CA LEU A 36 -1.93 11.68 6.64
C LEU A 36 -1.78 11.35 8.13
N VAL A 37 -1.63 12.37 8.98
CA VAL A 37 -1.54 12.24 10.45
C VAL A 37 -2.58 13.11 11.14
N ASP A 38 -2.83 12.87 12.42
CA ASP A 38 -3.70 13.68 13.26
C ASP A 38 -2.86 14.76 13.95
N ARG A 39 -3.21 16.03 13.77
CA ARG A 39 -2.68 17.13 14.56
C ARG A 39 -3.83 18.03 14.95
N ASP A 40 -4.03 18.15 16.27
CA ASP A 40 -5.07 19.00 16.86
C ASP A 40 -6.49 18.67 16.35
N ASP A 41 -6.81 17.37 16.25
CA ASP A 41 -8.09 16.83 15.74
C ASP A 41 -8.35 17.10 14.24
N GLU A 42 -7.33 17.54 13.50
CA GLU A 42 -7.37 17.74 12.06
C GLU A 42 -6.40 16.81 11.32
N LEU A 43 -6.83 16.31 10.15
CA LEU A 43 -5.95 15.57 9.25
C LEU A 43 -4.93 16.52 8.62
N ALA A 44 -3.66 16.34 8.99
CA ALA A 44 -2.53 17.03 8.41
C ALA A 44 -1.85 16.14 7.36
N GLU A 45 -1.50 16.74 6.22
CA GLU A 45 -0.88 16.04 5.09
C GLU A 45 0.59 16.47 4.92
N TYR A 46 1.46 15.48 4.77
CA TYR A 46 2.87 15.67 4.47
C TYR A 46 3.23 14.94 3.19
N ARG A 47 4.09 15.58 2.40
CA ARG A 47 4.53 15.05 1.11
C ARG A 47 6.04 15.02 1.04
N TRP A 48 6.57 13.90 0.61
CA TRP A 48 7.95 13.76 0.16
C TRP A 48 7.97 13.51 -1.33
N ASP A 49 8.80 14.29 -2.04
CA ASP A 49 9.14 14.03 -3.43
C ASP A 49 10.25 12.97 -3.45
N LEU A 50 9.92 11.77 -3.94
CA LEU A 50 10.87 10.66 -4.02
C LEU A 50 11.68 10.69 -5.33
N GLY A 51 11.37 11.62 -6.24
CA GLY A 51 12.05 11.79 -7.53
C GLY A 51 11.24 11.31 -8.73
N LEU A 52 11.90 11.20 -9.88
CA LEU A 52 11.25 10.90 -11.16
C LEU A 52 10.55 9.55 -11.14
N THR A 53 9.32 9.50 -11.66
CA THR A 53 8.50 8.29 -11.75
C THR A 53 9.21 7.14 -12.49
N GLU A 54 10.04 7.45 -13.50
CA GLU A 54 10.78 6.45 -14.28
C GLU A 54 11.79 5.64 -13.46
N ASN A 55 12.17 6.11 -12.27
CA ASN A 55 13.06 5.39 -11.36
C ASN A 55 12.32 4.36 -10.49
N PHE A 56 10.99 4.27 -10.59
CA PHE A 56 10.17 3.37 -9.78
C PHE A 56 9.56 2.28 -10.65
N GLU A 57 10.01 1.04 -10.46
CA GLU A 57 9.37 -0.14 -11.06
C GLU A 57 8.08 -0.52 -10.30
N ALA A 58 8.04 -0.22 -9.00
CA ALA A 58 6.88 -0.42 -8.14
C ALA A 58 5.66 0.39 -8.60
N LYS A 59 4.50 -0.28 -8.60
CA LYS A 59 3.21 0.37 -8.86
C LYS A 59 2.87 1.37 -7.75
N GLN A 60 1.97 2.31 -8.05
CA GLN A 60 1.39 3.20 -7.05
C GLN A 60 0.54 2.39 -6.06
N PHE A 61 0.59 2.72 -4.77
CA PHE A 61 -0.10 1.97 -3.72
C PHE A 61 -0.59 2.85 -2.58
N ARG A 62 -1.42 2.27 -1.71
CA ARG A 62 -1.95 2.88 -0.50
C ARG A 62 -1.90 1.90 0.65
N ILE A 63 -1.39 2.35 1.78
CA ILE A 63 -1.32 1.59 3.04
C ILE A 63 -2.29 2.26 4.04
N PRO A 64 -3.50 1.72 4.25
CA PRO A 64 -4.40 2.21 5.27
C PRO A 64 -3.91 1.79 6.66
N SER A 65 -3.75 2.74 7.58
CA SER A 65 -3.32 2.48 8.97
C SER A 65 -4.47 2.61 9.95
N LEU A 66 -5.37 3.59 9.76
CA LEU A 66 -6.44 3.89 10.71
C LEU A 66 -5.92 4.09 12.14
N TRP A 67 -4.80 4.81 12.28
CA TRP A 67 -4.12 5.10 13.56
C TRP A 67 -3.48 3.89 14.25
N LEU A 68 -3.43 2.72 13.60
CA LEU A 68 -2.80 1.53 14.15
C LEU A 68 -1.28 1.62 14.07
N HIS A 69 -0.75 2.20 13.00
CA HIS A 69 0.68 2.30 12.72
C HIS A 69 1.22 3.72 12.90
N THR A 70 2.51 3.79 13.24
CA THR A 70 3.25 5.06 13.23
C THR A 70 3.69 5.44 11.81
N VAL A 71 4.14 6.68 11.64
CA VAL A 71 4.71 7.16 10.37
C VAL A 71 5.90 6.29 9.95
N GLY A 72 6.82 6.00 10.87
CA GLY A 72 8.00 5.19 10.61
C GLY A 72 7.63 3.77 10.18
N GLU A 73 6.71 3.11 10.88
CA GLU A 73 6.22 1.78 10.50
C GLU A 73 5.59 1.78 9.11
N LEU A 74 4.86 2.83 8.74
CA LEU A 74 4.29 2.93 7.39
C LEU A 74 5.34 3.18 6.31
N GLN A 75 6.42 3.88 6.63
CA GLN A 75 7.54 4.07 5.71
C GLN A 75 8.28 2.75 5.49
N ASP A 76 8.54 1.99 6.55
CA ASP A 76 9.14 0.65 6.45
C ASP A 76 8.27 -0.27 5.57
N MET A 77 6.94 -0.27 5.78
CA MET A 77 6.01 -1.03 4.93
C MET A 77 5.98 -0.53 3.47
N ALA A 78 6.16 0.77 3.24
CA ALA A 78 6.23 1.33 1.89
C ALA A 78 7.51 0.88 1.18
N ASP A 79 8.63 0.80 1.89
CA ASP A 79 9.90 0.28 1.38
C ASP A 79 9.74 -1.19 0.98
N ASP A 80 9.19 -2.02 1.87
CA ASP A 80 8.90 -3.44 1.59
C ASP A 80 7.98 -3.61 0.37
N LEU A 81 6.93 -2.79 0.24
CA LEU A 81 6.02 -2.83 -0.89
C LEU A 81 6.69 -2.40 -2.20
N ARG A 82 7.59 -1.40 -2.16
CA ARG A 82 8.37 -1.00 -3.33
C ARG A 82 9.23 -2.17 -3.81
N ASP A 83 9.93 -2.84 -2.89
CA ASP A 83 10.80 -3.97 -3.23
C ASP A 83 10.02 -5.19 -3.72
N THR A 84 8.87 -5.48 -3.09
CA THR A 84 8.04 -6.66 -3.44
C THR A 84 7.28 -6.47 -4.75
N THR A 85 6.84 -5.24 -5.06
CA THR A 85 6.07 -4.95 -6.28
C THR A 85 6.94 -4.51 -7.47
N ALA A 86 8.21 -4.18 -7.24
CA ALA A 86 9.21 -3.98 -8.28
C ALA A 86 9.59 -5.30 -8.98
N GLN A 87 9.50 -6.43 -8.26
CA GLN A 87 9.67 -7.72 -8.92
C GLN A 87 8.55 -7.89 -9.95
N PRO A 88 8.85 -8.19 -11.23
CA PRO A 88 7.84 -8.78 -12.09
C PRO A 88 7.24 -9.95 -11.32
N ASN A 89 5.95 -10.23 -11.47
CA ASN A 89 5.36 -11.48 -11.00
C ASN A 89 6.04 -12.65 -11.76
N GLU A 90 7.31 -12.92 -11.46
CA GLU A 90 8.01 -14.14 -11.78
C GLU A 90 7.51 -15.16 -10.76
N LEU A 91 6.68 -16.08 -11.25
CA LEU A 91 6.20 -17.28 -10.56
C LEU A 91 5.08 -17.12 -9.51
N LEU A 92 3.93 -16.65 -9.96
CA LEU A 92 2.85 -17.65 -10.02
C LEU A 92 2.72 -18.01 -11.50
N PRO A 93 2.98 -19.26 -11.92
CA PRO A 93 2.56 -19.65 -13.26
C PRO A 93 1.08 -19.27 -13.35
N ALA A 94 0.71 -18.45 -14.34
CA ALA A 94 -0.70 -18.31 -14.68
C ALA A 94 -1.18 -19.74 -14.86
N PRO A 95 -2.09 -20.24 -14.01
CA PRO A 95 -2.48 -21.61 -14.15
C PRO A 95 -3.14 -21.73 -15.51
N ASP A 96 -2.63 -22.63 -16.36
CA ASP A 96 -3.26 -22.93 -17.64
C ASP A 96 -4.76 -23.14 -17.38
N GLY A 97 -5.61 -22.60 -18.24
CA GLY A 97 -7.01 -22.21 -17.94
C GLY A 97 -7.92 -23.25 -17.27
N ASP A 98 -7.52 -24.51 -17.18
CA ASP A 98 -8.17 -25.57 -16.42
C ASP A 98 -7.85 -25.56 -14.91
N ASP A 99 -6.66 -25.11 -14.47
CA ASP A 99 -6.24 -25.12 -13.06
C ASP A 99 -6.86 -23.97 -12.24
N MET A 100 -7.30 -22.88 -12.89
CA MET A 100 -8.04 -21.80 -12.23
C MET A 100 -9.42 -22.24 -11.74
N LEU A 101 -10.14 -23.05 -12.54
CA LEU A 101 -11.44 -23.59 -12.16
C LEU A 101 -11.28 -24.60 -11.03
N GLN A 102 -10.25 -25.45 -11.10
CA GLN A 102 -9.98 -26.42 -10.05
C GLN A 102 -9.63 -25.73 -8.73
N ARG A 103 -8.77 -24.69 -8.77
CA ARG A 103 -8.47 -23.86 -7.60
C ARG A 103 -9.70 -23.15 -7.03
N ALA A 104 -10.59 -22.65 -7.88
CA ALA A 104 -11.83 -22.01 -7.42
C ALA A 104 -12.75 -23.02 -6.72
N LEU A 105 -12.83 -24.25 -7.23
CA LEU A 105 -13.58 -25.35 -6.60
C LEU A 105 -12.96 -25.79 -5.28
N ASP A 106 -11.63 -25.91 -5.22
CA ASP A 106 -10.90 -26.28 -4.01
C ASP A 106 -11.07 -25.22 -2.91
N LEU A 107 -11.05 -23.93 -3.29
CA LEU A 107 -11.29 -22.82 -2.36
C LEU A 107 -12.74 -22.83 -1.84
N ASP A 108 -13.73 -23.04 -2.71
CA ASP A 108 -15.14 -23.11 -2.30
C ASP A 108 -15.39 -24.30 -1.37
N GLN A 109 -14.75 -25.44 -1.64
CA GLN A 109 -14.79 -26.62 -0.79
C GLN A 109 -14.16 -26.34 0.59
N ALA A 110 -12.97 -25.74 0.62
CA ALA A 110 -12.31 -25.34 1.88
C ALA A 110 -13.15 -24.36 2.71
N VAL A 111 -13.81 -23.39 2.07
CA VAL A 111 -14.73 -22.44 2.73
C VAL A 111 -15.96 -23.17 3.29
N ARG A 112 -16.54 -24.13 2.55
CA ARG A 112 -17.68 -24.93 3.01
C ARG A 112 -17.31 -25.79 4.22
N ASP A 113 -16.13 -26.41 4.20
CA ASP A 113 -15.66 -27.26 5.29
C ASP A 113 -15.34 -26.44 6.55
N TYR A 114 -14.73 -25.27 6.40
CA TYR A 114 -14.56 -24.32 7.50
C TYR A 114 -15.90 -23.87 8.11
N ARG A 115 -16.91 -23.58 7.26
CA ARG A 115 -18.26 -23.21 7.71
C ARG A 115 -19.00 -24.37 8.39
N LYS A 116 -18.78 -25.62 7.98
CA LYS A 116 -19.30 -26.81 8.67
C LYS A 116 -18.63 -27.01 10.03
N GLY A 117 -17.32 -26.78 10.13
CA GLY A 117 -16.59 -26.85 11.40
C GLY A 117 -17.08 -25.84 12.45
N LYS A 118 -17.46 -24.63 12.03
CA LYS A 118 -18.04 -23.60 12.93
C LYS A 118 -19.47 -23.84 13.38
N ARG A 119 -20.18 -24.84 12.84
CA ARG A 119 -21.56 -25.18 13.21
C ARG A 119 -21.67 -26.26 14.29
N ASN A 120 -20.54 -26.81 14.76
CA ASN A 120 -20.49 -27.86 15.78
C ASN A 120 -19.96 -27.35 17.14
N TYR A 121 -20.36 -26.14 17.55
CA TYR A 121 -20.27 -25.65 18.93
C TYR A 121 -21.57 -24.92 19.29
#